data_AF-A0A8U0M4T8-F1
#
_entry.id   AF-A0A8U0M4T8-F1
#
_cell.length_a   1.000
_cell.length_b   1.000
_cell.length_c   1.000
_cell.angle_alpha   90.00
_cell.angle_beta   90.00
_cell.angle_gamma   90.00
#
_symmetry.space_group_name_H-M   'P 1'
#
loop_
_entity.id
_entity.type
_entity.pdbx_description
1 polymer ?
#
loop_
_entity_poly.entity_id
_entity_poly.type
_entity_poly.pdbx_seq_one_letter_code
_entity_poly.pdbx_strand_id
1 'polypeptide(L)'
;MSPISVYVNRQLDGVTYSLSPLSRKNFYEQFPNAHPSGSVFVNYDTKSDFETYHNRVERFVLPILLGLDDETIKTVGPVNFIDPRTNDLVFSYRNE
;
A
#
# COMPACT_ATOMS: atom_id res chain seq x y z
N MET A 1 -11.37 13.05 2.96
CA MET A 1 -9.98 12.53 3.00
C MET A 1 -9.52 12.30 1.59
N SER A 2 -8.32 12.77 1.24
CA SER A 2 -7.71 12.43 -0.05
C SER A 2 -7.26 10.97 -0.01
N PRO A 3 -7.47 10.19 -1.07
CA PRO A 3 -7.03 8.79 -1.10
C PRO A 3 -5.50 8.69 -0.95
N ILE A 4 -5.04 7.70 -0.19
CA ILE A 4 -3.62 7.36 -0.14
C ILE A 4 -3.29 6.56 -1.39
N SER A 5 -2.30 6.99 -2.15
CA SER A 5 -1.80 6.25 -3.30
C SER A 5 -0.56 5.46 -2.91
N VAL A 6 -0.64 4.14 -3.10
CA VAL A 6 0.45 3.17 -2.93
C VAL A 6 0.89 2.72 -4.31
N TYR A 7 2.18 2.83 -4.60
CA TYR A 7 2.79 2.25 -5.78
C TYR A 7 2.99 0.76 -5.62
N VAL A 8 2.64 0.02 -6.67
CA VAL A 8 2.81 -1.44 -6.78
C VAL A 8 3.82 -1.72 -7.89
N ASN A 9 5.03 -2.14 -7.50
CA ASN A 9 6.06 -2.56 -8.43
C ASN A 9 6.15 -4.09 -8.44
N ARG A 10 5.70 -4.71 -9.53
CA ARG A 10 5.79 -6.15 -9.73
C ARG A 10 7.20 -6.53 -10.20
N GLN A 11 7.80 -7.50 -9.53
CA GLN A 11 9.09 -8.10 -9.85
C GLN A 11 8.89 -9.59 -10.18
N LEU A 12 9.97 -10.28 -10.57
CA LEU A 12 9.91 -11.71 -10.95
C LEU A 12 9.46 -12.61 -9.80
N ASP A 13 9.91 -12.29 -8.59
CA ASP A 13 9.78 -13.06 -7.36
C ASP A 13 8.88 -12.38 -6.33
N GLY A 14 8.25 -11.26 -6.65
CA GLY A 14 7.61 -10.48 -5.61
C GLY A 14 6.97 -9.18 -6.05
N VAL A 15 6.44 -8.46 -5.06
CA VAL A 15 5.85 -7.15 -5.24
C VAL A 15 6.33 -6.20 -4.17
N THR A 16 6.75 -5.01 -4.59
CA THR A 16 7.09 -3.90 -3.69
C THR A 16 5.94 -2.92 -3.62
N TYR A 17 5.48 -2.64 -2.41
CA TYR A 17 4.52 -1.61 -2.08
C TYR A 17 5.23 -0.40 -1.48
N SER A 18 4.96 0.81 -1.97
CA SER A 18 5.51 2.04 -1.40
C SER A 18 4.53 3.20 -1.51
N LEU A 19 4.58 4.17 -0.60
CA LEU A 19 3.77 5.38 -0.75
C LEU A 19 4.23 6.20 -1.96
N SER A 20 3.28 6.72 -2.74
CA SER A 20 3.61 7.73 -3.75
C SER A 20 4.23 8.97 -3.08
N PRO A 21 5.13 9.72 -3.74
CA PRO A 21 5.75 10.90 -3.13
C PRO A 21 4.74 11.93 -2.62
N LEU A 22 3.66 12.15 -3.37
CA LEU A 22 2.59 13.07 -2.99
C LEU A 22 1.79 12.53 -1.80
N SER A 23 1.41 11.25 -1.83
CA SER A 23 0.70 10.64 -0.71
C SER A 23 1.55 10.57 0.54
N ARG A 24 2.86 10.35 0.42
CA ARG A 24 3.79 10.37 1.55
C ARG A 24 3.82 11.73 2.23
N LYS A 25 3.90 12.83 1.45
CA LYS A 25 3.83 14.18 2.00
C LYS A 25 2.51 14.41 2.75
N ASN A 26 1.39 14.13 2.08
CA ASN A 26 0.04 14.32 2.67
C ASN A 26 -0.21 13.40 3.87
N PHE A 27 0.41 12.21 3.88
CA PHE A 27 0.28 11.24 4.96
C PHE A 27 0.93 11.76 6.23
N TYR A 28 2.14 12.33 6.17
CA TYR A 28 2.79 12.92 7.34
C TYR A 28 2.04 14.14 7.89
N GLU A 29 1.37 14.92 7.03
CA GLU A 29 0.51 16.03 7.48
C GLU A 29 -0.72 15.52 8.26
N GLN A 30 -1.25 14.36 7.89
CA GLN A 30 -2.44 13.76 8.51
C GLN A 30 -2.12 12.91 9.74
N PHE A 31 -0.98 12.22 9.72
CA PHE A 31 -0.54 11.29 10.78
C PHE A 31 0.89 11.65 11.21
N PRO A 32 1.09 12.77 11.93
CA PRO A 32 2.42 13.28 12.26
C PRO A 32 3.24 12.34 13.16
N ASN A 33 2.57 11.46 13.90
CA ASN A 33 3.20 10.46 14.77
C ASN A 33 3.36 9.09 14.10
N ALA A 34 2.96 8.94 12.83
CA ALA A 34 3.11 7.67 12.13
C ALA A 34 4.58 7.42 11.77
N HIS A 35 4.97 6.16 11.76
CA HIS A 35 6.30 5.71 11.39
C HIS A 35 6.24 4.81 10.15
N PRO A 36 5.87 5.35 8.97
CA PRO A 36 5.68 4.53 7.78
C PRO A 36 7.00 3.95 7.30
N SER A 37 6.95 2.71 6.85
CA SER A 37 8.07 2.06 6.17
C SER A 37 8.34 2.73 4.82
N GLY A 38 9.60 2.79 4.38
CA GLY A 38 9.93 3.32 3.05
C GLY A 38 9.30 2.50 1.91
N SER A 39 9.26 1.18 2.09
CA SER A 39 8.59 0.23 1.23
C SER A 39 8.40 -1.09 1.96
N VAL A 40 7.43 -1.90 1.52
CA VAL A 40 7.26 -3.30 1.95
C VAL A 40 7.42 -4.18 0.71
N PHE A 41 8.28 -5.19 0.79
CA PHE A 41 8.43 -6.19 -0.26
C PHE A 41 7.82 -7.51 0.21
N VAL A 42 6.95 -8.08 -0.62
CA VAL A 42 6.38 -9.40 -0.42
C VAL A 42 6.94 -10.31 -1.50
N ASN A 43 7.74 -11.28 -1.08
CA ASN A 43 8.24 -12.33 -1.97
C ASN A 43 7.15 -13.40 -2.14
N TYR A 44 6.98 -13.89 -3.36
CA TYR A 44 6.09 -14.99 -3.70
C TYR A 44 6.91 -16.11 -4.35
N ASP A 45 6.69 -17.35 -3.90
CA ASP A 45 7.38 -18.52 -4.47
C ASP A 45 7.11 -18.68 -5.97
N THR A 46 5.91 -18.31 -6.44
CA THR A 46 5.57 -18.28 -7.86
C THR A 46 4.79 -17.02 -8.26
N LYS A 47 4.91 -16.63 -9.53
CA LYS A 47 4.14 -15.50 -10.10
C LYS A 47 2.61 -15.72 -10.01
N SER A 48 2.14 -16.97 -10.07
CA SER A 48 0.73 -17.33 -9.89
C SER A 48 0.21 -17.03 -8.49
N ASP A 49 1.08 -17.05 -7.47
CA ASP A 49 0.68 -16.79 -6.10
C ASP A 49 0.30 -15.32 -5.91
N PHE A 50 1.00 -14.39 -6.56
CA PHE A 50 0.64 -12.97 -6.51
C PHE A 50 -0.80 -12.71 -6.99
N GLU A 51 -1.17 -13.20 -8.19
CA GLU A 51 -2.53 -13.03 -8.73
C GLU A 51 -3.60 -13.72 -7.86
N THR A 52 -3.21 -14.77 -7.13
CA THR A 52 -4.08 -15.50 -6.20
C THR A 52 -4.27 -14.75 -4.87
N TYR A 53 -3.27 -14.00 -4.41
CA TYR A 53 -3.25 -13.33 -3.11
C TYR A 53 -3.43 -11.81 -3.16
N HIS A 54 -3.46 -11.23 -4.35
CA HIS A 54 -3.86 -9.84 -4.57
C HIS A 54 -5.23 -9.57 -3.94
N ASN A 55 -5.38 -8.44 -3.25
CA ASN A 55 -6.48 -8.06 -2.33
C ASN A 55 -6.50 -8.75 -0.96
N ARG A 56 -5.65 -9.74 -0.69
CA ARG A 56 -5.60 -10.44 0.61
C ARG A 56 -4.37 -10.07 1.42
N VAL A 57 -3.24 -9.87 0.76
CA VAL A 57 -1.98 -9.53 1.41
C VAL A 57 -1.96 -8.07 1.86
N GLU A 58 -2.68 -7.20 1.17
CA GLU A 58 -2.60 -5.77 1.38
C GLU A 58 -3.18 -5.31 2.72
N ARG A 59 -4.15 -6.06 3.27
CA ARG A 59 -4.62 -5.84 4.66
C ARG A 59 -3.52 -6.03 5.71
N PHE A 60 -2.49 -6.82 5.40
CA PHE A 60 -1.34 -7.06 6.27
C PHE A 60 -0.17 -6.11 5.92
N VAL A 61 -0.03 -5.74 4.65
CA VAL A 61 1.00 -4.81 4.20
C VAL A 61 0.72 -3.38 4.68
N LEU A 62 -0.54 -2.93 4.64
CA LEU A 62 -0.89 -1.53 4.93
C LEU A 62 -0.52 -1.09 6.36
N PRO A 63 -0.78 -1.85 7.44
CA PRO A 63 -0.31 -1.47 8.77
C PRO A 63 1.21 -1.26 8.83
N ILE A 64 1.97 -2.16 8.19
CA ILE A 64 3.43 -2.11 8.15
C ILE A 64 3.93 -0.93 7.32
N LEU A 65 3.28 -0.69 6.17
CA LEU A 65 3.64 0.37 5.24
C LEU A 65 3.33 1.75 5.83
N LEU A 66 2.17 1.91 6.46
CA LEU A 66 1.71 3.17 7.02
C LEU A 66 2.27 3.42 8.43
N GLY A 67 2.69 2.37 9.15
CA GLY A 67 3.17 2.49 10.52
C GLY A 67 2.08 3.00 11.47
N LEU A 68 0.87 2.48 11.31
CA LEU A 68 -0.32 2.81 12.10
C LEU A 68 -0.79 1.60 12.90
N ASP A 69 -1.39 1.85 14.06
CA ASP A 69 -2.10 0.80 14.82
C ASP A 69 -3.43 0.39 14.15
N ASP A 70 -3.97 -0.75 14.60
CA ASP A 70 -5.16 -1.39 14.04
C ASP A 70 -6.42 -0.53 14.14
N GLU A 71 -6.51 0.39 15.09
CA GLU A 71 -7.67 1.28 15.22
C GLU A 71 -7.54 2.50 14.32
N THR A 72 -6.34 3.08 14.24
CA THR A 72 -6.06 4.25 13.41
C THR A 72 -6.14 3.89 11.93
N ILE A 73 -5.69 2.70 11.52
CA ILE A 73 -5.75 2.29 10.12
C ILE A 73 -7.19 2.18 9.59
N LYS A 74 -8.17 1.86 10.44
CA LYS A 74 -9.60 1.85 10.07
C LYS A 74 -10.13 3.24 9.70
N THR A 75 -9.48 4.30 10.22
CA THR A 75 -9.84 5.68 9.91
C THR A 75 -9.23 6.15 8.59
N VAL A 76 -8.26 5.41 8.04
CA VAL A 76 -7.65 5.72 6.75
C VAL A 76 -8.70 5.53 5.66
N GLY A 77 -8.88 6.58 4.85
CA GLY A 77 -9.75 6.54 3.68
C GLY A 77 -9.31 5.49 2.64
N PRO A 78 -9.97 5.45 1.48
CA PRO A 78 -9.62 4.48 0.44
C PRO A 78 -8.13 4.59 0.05
N VAL A 79 -7.49 3.43 -0.09
CA VAL A 79 -6.11 3.30 -0.54
C VAL A 79 -6.11 2.82 -1.98
N ASN A 80 -5.54 3.63 -2.87
CA ASN A 80 -5.42 3.32 -4.28
C ASN A 80 -4.05 2.73 -4.57
N PHE A 81 -4.03 1.53 -5.15
CA PHE A 81 -2.82 0.86 -5.59
C PHE A 81 -2.61 1.16 -7.07
N ILE A 82 -1.46 1.73 -7.40
CA ILE A 82 -1.17 2.31 -8.72
C ILE A 82 0.10 1.67 -9.28
N ASP A 83 0.10 1.33 -10.57
CA ASP A 83 1.33 0.99 -11.29
C ASP A 83 2.11 2.29 -11.55
N PRO A 84 3.31 2.48 -10.97
CA PRO A 84 4.04 3.73 -11.11
C PRO A 84 4.60 3.98 -12.52
N ARG A 85 4.62 2.96 -13.40
CA ARG A 85 5.10 3.10 -14.79
C ARG A 85 4.03 3.64 -15.71
N THR A 86 2.79 3.16 -15.57
CA THR A 86 1.67 3.57 -16.42
C THR A 86 0.76 4.60 -15.74
N ASN A 87 0.88 4.73 -14.42
CA ASN A 87 -0.03 5.49 -13.55
C ASN A 87 -1.47 4.94 -13.55
N ASP A 88 -1.64 3.68 -13.94
CA ASP A 88 -2.94 3.00 -13.93
C ASP A 88 -3.31 2.55 -12.51
N LEU A 89 -4.59 2.68 -12.19
CA LEU A 89 -5.15 2.08 -10.99
C LEU A 89 -5.16 0.55 -11.14
N VAL A 90 -4.41 -0.14 -10.30
CA VAL A 90 -4.42 -1.61 -10.20
C VAL A 90 -5.66 -2.05 -9.44
N PHE A 91 -5.90 -1.44 -8.27
CA PHE A 91 -7.12 -1.63 -7.48
C PHE A 91 -7.26 -0.58 -6.37
N SER A 92 -8.44 -0.52 -5.75
CA SER A 92 -8.70 0.29 -4.57
C SER A 92 -9.09 -0.60 -3.40
N TYR A 93 -8.47 -0.38 -2.26
CA TYR A 93 -8.77 -1.04 -0.99
C TYR A 93 -9.48 -0.09 -0.04
N ARG A 94 -10.43 -0.62 0.72
CA ARG A 94 -11.14 0.11 1.77
C ARG A 94 -11.01 -0.65 3.08
N ASN A 95 -10.57 0.05 4.12
CA ASN A 95 -10.68 -0.46 5.48
C ASN A 95 -12.16 -0.36 5.88
N GLU A 96 -12.87 -1.48 5.87
CA GLU A 96 -14.22 -1.64 6.43
C GLU A 96 -14.16 -2.53 7.68
#